data_AF-A0A7X7YQY1-F1
#
_entry.id   AF-A0A7X7YQY1-F1
#
_cell.length_a   1.000
_cell.length_b   1.000
_cell.length_c   1.000
_cell.angle_alpha   90.00
_cell.angle_beta   90.00
_cell.angle_gamma   90.00
#
_symmetry.space_group_name_H-M   'P 1'
#
loop_
_entity.id
_entity.type
_entity.pdbx_description
1 polymer ?
#
loop_
_entity_poly.entity_id
_entity_poly.type
_entity_poly.pdbx_seq_one_letter_code
_entity_poly.pdbx_strand_id
1 'polypeptide(L)'
;MKSTNGKIFHRYHAISFLTSILAYLYSTFINSSAAKWGFSFVQIGLINLLWSFVYAIASITIGHFGDKYGYKKMIIILYTYMILVSIVGLVTFSPTMLIVFSILQGAFFGTFFPQVEGLIARSEKQIGIDPPSVTGRFTISWSTGNMLGVAFGPYLTVRARSIIFLYGLVVSIAIITIVYLDSRKYGNLIRFKPVGKLKHKSSYEVLKDVQRMKRLRLEYRIILLLGGIVYTAVLADFPKLISLAGIGLQNAGFLTVGANIGVLITFLCLQFWRGWVGKEGLSALLLSVIPLSGIVAFFAKTPLMFFITAFVAGCSYAVPYTFAIFYGLLSEEEGQGKQGAIHEMVIGLLFGIGPFLGGIFLDKVNSVVGLTILALLIGAVTYGIQMAFNFSNKGRAVVR
;
A
#
# COMPACT_ATOMS: atom_id res chain seq x y z
N MET A 1 36.38 -14.57 13.52
CA MET A 1 35.05 -14.29 12.93
C MET A 1 33.96 -14.52 13.98
N LYS A 2 33.39 -13.47 14.59
CA LYS A 2 32.28 -13.62 15.54
C LYS A 2 30.99 -13.95 14.77
N SER A 3 30.33 -15.05 15.16
CA SER A 3 29.13 -15.60 14.52
C SER A 3 28.11 -14.51 14.11
N THR A 4 27.81 -14.47 12.83
CA THR A 4 26.87 -13.62 12.11
C THR A 4 25.39 -14.04 12.29
N ASN A 5 25.04 -14.68 13.40
CA ASN A 5 23.67 -15.16 13.67
C ASN A 5 22.72 -14.03 14.13
N GLY A 6 22.64 -12.94 13.37
CA GLY A 6 21.61 -11.91 13.50
C GLY A 6 20.42 -12.20 12.59
N LYS A 7 19.22 -11.74 12.94
CA LYS A 7 18.02 -11.87 12.09
C LYS A 7 17.79 -10.59 11.30
N ILE A 8 17.40 -10.74 10.03
CA ILE A 8 16.97 -9.63 9.17
C ILE A 8 15.51 -9.29 9.45
N PHE A 9 14.64 -10.29 9.48
CA PHE A 9 13.22 -10.15 9.79
C PHE A 9 12.89 -10.75 11.16
N HIS A 10 11.80 -10.27 11.77
CA HIS A 10 11.26 -10.79 13.03
C HIS A 10 9.75 -11.03 12.89
N ARG A 11 9.12 -11.66 13.90
CA ARG A 11 7.72 -12.10 13.83
C ARG A 11 6.70 -11.03 13.39
N TYR A 12 6.88 -9.76 13.76
CA TYR A 12 5.95 -8.70 13.34
C TYR A 12 6.03 -8.36 11.84
N HIS A 13 7.14 -8.66 11.17
CA HIS A 13 7.20 -8.64 9.71
C HIS A 13 6.33 -9.79 9.16
N ALA A 14 6.46 -11.00 9.70
CA ALA A 14 5.60 -12.12 9.30
C ALA A 14 4.10 -11.85 9.57
N ILE A 15 3.78 -11.13 10.65
CA ILE A 15 2.42 -10.62 10.91
C ILE A 15 2.00 -9.70 9.76
N SER A 16 2.78 -8.66 9.44
CA SER A 16 2.47 -7.76 8.31
C SER A 16 2.26 -8.52 7.00
N PHE A 17 3.10 -9.53 6.71
CA PHE A 17 2.96 -10.40 5.55
C PHE A 17 1.61 -11.13 5.53
N LEU A 18 1.25 -11.83 6.63
CA LEU A 18 -0.01 -12.58 6.72
C LEU A 18 -1.24 -11.67 6.63
N THR A 19 -1.17 -10.49 7.27
CA THR A 19 -2.23 -9.47 7.21
C THR A 19 -2.38 -8.91 5.82
N SER A 20 -1.29 -8.74 5.08
CA SER A 20 -1.32 -8.27 3.70
C SER A 20 -1.95 -9.28 2.75
N ILE A 21 -1.69 -10.58 2.94
CA ILE A 21 -2.45 -11.62 2.22
C ILE A 21 -3.94 -11.42 2.49
N LEU A 22 -4.33 -11.29 3.76
CA LEU A 22 -5.73 -11.13 4.15
C LEU A 22 -6.36 -9.86 3.55
N ALA A 23 -5.66 -8.72 3.61
CA ALA A 23 -6.10 -7.44 3.08
C ALA A 23 -6.44 -7.54 1.59
N TYR A 24 -5.57 -8.18 0.82
CA TYR A 24 -5.78 -8.33 -0.60
C TYR A 24 -6.76 -9.44 -0.96
N LEU A 25 -6.86 -10.52 -0.17
CA LEU A 25 -7.96 -11.48 -0.33
C LEU A 25 -9.32 -10.81 -0.12
N TYR A 26 -9.46 -9.91 0.87
CA TYR A 26 -10.73 -9.23 1.13
C TYR A 26 -11.03 -8.13 0.12
N SER A 27 -10.04 -7.31 -0.24
CA SER A 27 -10.19 -6.28 -1.28
C SER A 27 -10.57 -6.90 -2.62
N THR A 28 -9.87 -7.96 -3.05
CA THR A 28 -10.19 -8.65 -4.30
C THR A 28 -11.50 -9.43 -4.22
N PHE A 29 -11.90 -9.94 -3.05
CA PHE A 29 -13.23 -10.52 -2.84
C PHE A 29 -14.33 -9.49 -3.11
N ILE A 30 -14.18 -8.25 -2.64
CA ILE A 30 -15.12 -7.16 -2.90
C ILE A 30 -15.21 -6.87 -4.40
N ASN A 31 -14.06 -6.63 -5.03
CA ASN A 31 -14.02 -6.24 -6.44
C ASN A 31 -14.51 -7.37 -7.35
N SER A 32 -14.11 -8.61 -7.08
CA SER A 32 -14.51 -9.77 -7.88
C SER A 32 -15.98 -10.15 -7.65
N SER A 33 -16.51 -10.01 -6.43
CA SER A 33 -17.93 -10.25 -6.16
C SER A 33 -18.80 -9.21 -6.85
N ALA A 34 -18.43 -7.92 -6.77
CA ALA A 34 -19.12 -6.85 -7.46
C ALA A 34 -19.09 -7.04 -8.99
N ALA A 35 -17.92 -7.39 -9.56
CA ALA A 35 -17.80 -7.73 -10.98
C ALA A 35 -18.69 -8.91 -11.36
N LYS A 36 -18.71 -9.99 -10.56
CA LYS A 36 -19.56 -11.17 -10.78
C LYS A 36 -21.06 -10.84 -10.71
N TRP A 37 -21.44 -9.89 -9.87
CA TRP A 37 -22.83 -9.42 -9.75
C TRP A 37 -23.21 -8.35 -10.79
N GLY A 38 -22.34 -8.08 -11.77
CA GLY A 38 -22.66 -7.19 -12.88
C GLY A 38 -22.56 -5.70 -12.56
N PHE A 39 -21.85 -5.32 -11.50
CA PHE A 39 -21.70 -3.92 -11.11
C PHE A 39 -20.96 -3.14 -12.21
N SER A 40 -21.36 -1.87 -12.44
CA SER A 40 -20.63 -0.93 -13.29
C SER A 40 -19.22 -0.67 -12.73
N PHE A 41 -18.28 -0.17 -13.55
CA PHE A 41 -16.95 0.14 -13.02
C PHE A 41 -17.03 1.26 -11.95
N VAL A 42 -17.86 2.29 -12.18
CA VAL A 42 -18.14 3.34 -11.18
C VAL A 42 -18.70 2.77 -9.89
N GLN A 43 -19.59 1.78 -9.94
CA GLN A 43 -20.15 1.15 -8.73
C GLN A 43 -19.09 0.40 -7.93
N ILE A 44 -18.19 -0.33 -8.59
CA ILE A 44 -17.02 -0.96 -7.93
C ILE A 44 -16.15 0.13 -7.28
N GLY A 45 -15.88 1.21 -8.02
CA GLY A 45 -15.15 2.37 -7.53
C GLY A 45 -15.76 3.01 -6.29
N LEU A 46 -17.08 3.18 -6.24
CA LEU A 46 -17.79 3.76 -5.09
C LEU A 46 -17.65 2.91 -3.81
N ILE A 47 -17.69 1.58 -3.92
CA ILE A 47 -17.50 0.69 -2.76
C ILE A 47 -16.07 0.87 -2.19
N ASN A 48 -15.07 0.98 -3.06
CA ASN A 48 -13.68 1.23 -2.66
C ASN A 48 -13.50 2.66 -2.12
N LEU A 49 -14.24 3.64 -2.63
CA LEU A 49 -14.21 5.01 -2.13
C LEU A 49 -14.75 5.10 -0.70
N LEU A 50 -15.86 4.42 -0.40
CA LEU A 50 -16.40 4.30 0.97
C LEU A 50 -15.39 3.63 1.90
N TRP A 51 -14.79 2.52 1.46
CA TRP A 51 -13.72 1.85 2.19
C TRP A 51 -12.56 2.80 2.53
N SER A 52 -12.12 3.56 1.54
CA SER A 52 -11.00 4.49 1.63
C SER A 52 -11.25 5.61 2.64
N PHE A 53 -12.44 6.19 2.66
CA PHE A 53 -12.79 7.20 3.65
C PHE A 53 -12.77 6.63 5.07
N VAL A 54 -13.34 5.44 5.26
CA VAL A 54 -13.33 4.77 6.57
C VAL A 54 -11.89 4.43 7.00
N TYR A 55 -11.06 3.93 6.08
CA TYR A 55 -9.63 3.68 6.32
C TYR A 55 -8.91 4.97 6.75
N ALA A 56 -9.07 6.04 5.98
CA ALA A 56 -8.38 7.31 6.24
C ALA A 56 -8.80 7.91 7.59
N ILE A 57 -10.09 7.90 7.89
CA ILE A 57 -10.62 8.37 9.19
C ILE A 57 -10.06 7.50 10.32
N ALA A 58 -10.13 6.17 10.20
CA ALA A 58 -9.65 5.24 11.22
C ALA A 58 -8.14 5.40 11.49
N SER A 59 -7.34 5.60 10.43
CA SER A 59 -5.90 5.81 10.51
C SER A 59 -5.54 7.07 11.30
N ILE A 60 -6.20 8.20 11.06
CA ILE A 60 -5.90 9.44 11.78
C ILE A 60 -6.45 9.42 13.21
N THR A 61 -7.65 8.86 13.41
CA THR A 61 -8.34 8.93 14.70
C THR A 61 -7.85 7.88 15.70
N ILE A 62 -7.86 6.61 15.31
CA ILE A 62 -7.57 5.46 16.19
C ILE A 62 -6.14 4.94 15.95
N GLY A 63 -5.53 5.23 14.79
CA GLY A 63 -4.17 4.77 14.45
C GLY A 63 -3.08 5.19 15.45
N HIS A 64 -3.29 6.27 16.22
CA HIS A 64 -2.35 6.73 17.26
C HIS A 64 -2.57 6.09 18.64
N PHE A 65 -3.61 5.25 18.81
CA PHE A 65 -3.96 4.72 20.13
C PHE A 65 -2.90 3.77 20.70
N GLY A 66 -2.07 3.18 19.84
CA GLY A 66 -0.93 2.36 20.26
C GLY A 66 0.12 3.11 21.09
N ASP A 67 0.27 4.43 20.88
CA ASP A 67 1.16 5.26 21.68
C ASP A 67 0.64 5.45 23.12
N LYS A 68 -0.69 5.57 23.26
CA LYS A 68 -1.35 5.81 24.55
C LYS A 68 -1.64 4.52 25.33
N TYR A 69 -2.11 3.48 24.66
CA TYR A 69 -2.63 2.26 25.29
C TYR A 69 -1.76 1.02 25.07
N GLY A 70 -0.73 1.13 24.21
CA GLY A 70 0.20 0.06 23.87
C GLY A 70 -0.17 -0.66 22.56
N TYR A 71 0.75 -0.63 21.59
CA TYR A 71 0.59 -1.25 20.28
C TYR A 71 0.17 -2.72 20.31
N LYS A 72 0.81 -3.58 21.13
CA LYS A 72 0.46 -5.02 21.17
C LYS A 72 -0.97 -5.26 21.66
N LYS A 73 -1.42 -4.46 22.63
CA LYS A 73 -2.80 -4.51 23.14
C LYS A 73 -3.78 -4.09 22.04
N MET A 74 -3.48 -3.01 21.31
CA MET A 74 -4.30 -2.57 20.18
C MET A 74 -4.36 -3.62 19.07
N ILE A 75 -3.24 -4.25 18.72
CA ILE A 75 -3.22 -5.33 17.73
C ILE A 75 -4.13 -6.49 18.16
N ILE A 76 -4.10 -6.91 19.43
CA ILE A 76 -5.00 -7.96 19.93
C ILE A 76 -6.48 -7.56 19.77
N ILE A 77 -6.85 -6.35 20.18
CA ILE A 77 -8.23 -5.83 20.05
C ILE A 77 -8.66 -5.82 18.59
N LEU A 78 -7.80 -5.35 17.69
CA LEU A 78 -8.08 -5.29 16.27
C LEU A 78 -8.28 -6.68 15.67
N TYR A 79 -7.50 -7.69 16.05
CA TYR A 79 -7.72 -9.05 15.55
C TYR A 79 -8.95 -9.73 16.15
N THR A 80 -9.34 -9.38 17.38
CA THR A 80 -10.65 -9.79 17.90
C THR A 80 -11.76 -9.19 17.04
N TYR A 81 -11.63 -7.93 16.64
CA TYR A 81 -12.54 -7.32 15.67
C TYR A 81 -12.47 -8.00 14.29
N MET A 82 -11.29 -8.38 13.80
CA MET A 82 -11.15 -9.08 12.51
C MET A 82 -11.85 -10.45 12.50
N ILE A 83 -11.98 -11.13 13.65
CA ILE A 83 -12.81 -12.34 13.75
C ILE A 83 -14.27 -12.01 13.38
N LEU A 84 -14.82 -10.94 13.94
CA LEU A 84 -16.17 -10.48 13.59
C LEU A 84 -16.26 -10.12 12.10
N VAL A 85 -15.29 -9.37 11.56
CA VAL A 85 -15.26 -9.01 10.13
C VAL A 85 -15.21 -10.26 9.24
N SER A 86 -14.42 -11.27 9.62
CA SER A 86 -14.33 -12.55 8.91
C SER A 86 -15.68 -13.29 8.91
N ILE A 87 -16.39 -13.29 10.05
CA ILE A 87 -17.74 -13.88 10.17
C ILE A 87 -18.73 -13.14 9.28
N VAL A 88 -18.71 -11.80 9.28
CA VAL A 88 -19.55 -11.00 8.37
C VAL A 88 -19.25 -11.36 6.91
N GLY A 89 -17.97 -11.51 6.55
CA GLY A 89 -17.53 -11.97 5.23
C GLY A 89 -18.14 -13.30 4.80
N LEU A 90 -18.21 -14.30 5.71
CA LEU A 90 -18.83 -15.60 5.43
C LEU A 90 -20.30 -15.48 5.03
N VAL A 91 -21.02 -14.50 5.58
CA VAL A 91 -22.45 -14.26 5.32
C VAL A 91 -22.72 -13.15 4.27
N THR A 92 -21.69 -12.64 3.62
CA THR A 92 -21.83 -11.63 2.55
C THR A 92 -22.35 -12.28 1.27
N PHE A 93 -23.68 -12.29 1.07
CA PHE A 93 -24.33 -12.84 -0.13
C PHE A 93 -25.10 -11.80 -0.95
N SER A 94 -25.10 -10.53 -0.52
CA SER A 94 -25.82 -9.45 -1.18
C SER A 94 -24.95 -8.19 -1.33
N PRO A 95 -25.27 -7.30 -2.29
CA PRO A 95 -24.67 -5.98 -2.43
C PRO A 95 -24.55 -5.18 -1.13
N THR A 96 -25.64 -5.10 -0.37
CA THR A 96 -25.67 -4.34 0.88
C THR A 96 -24.67 -4.89 1.89
N MET A 97 -24.62 -6.21 2.05
CA MET A 97 -23.66 -6.85 2.93
C MET A 97 -22.22 -6.66 2.43
N LEU A 98 -21.99 -6.54 1.11
CA LEU A 98 -20.68 -6.27 0.55
C LEU A 98 -20.18 -4.88 0.93
N ILE A 99 -21.07 -3.88 0.91
CA ILE A 99 -20.76 -2.51 1.36
C ILE A 99 -20.47 -2.50 2.86
N VAL A 100 -21.29 -3.16 3.68
CA VAL A 100 -21.05 -3.30 5.13
C VAL A 100 -19.70 -3.96 5.40
N PHE A 101 -19.42 -5.09 4.73
CA PHE A 101 -18.14 -5.78 4.83
C PHE A 101 -16.97 -4.88 4.45
N SER A 102 -17.11 -4.12 3.36
CA SER A 102 -16.13 -3.12 2.91
C SER A 102 -15.85 -2.07 4.00
N ILE A 103 -16.88 -1.46 4.58
CA ILE A 103 -16.70 -0.48 5.66
C ILE A 103 -15.95 -1.09 6.86
N LEU A 104 -16.34 -2.29 7.28
CA LEU A 104 -15.74 -2.97 8.43
C LEU A 104 -14.25 -3.27 8.20
N GLN A 105 -13.88 -3.81 7.04
CA GLN A 105 -12.47 -4.06 6.75
C GLN A 105 -11.67 -2.75 6.64
N GLY A 106 -12.25 -1.66 6.13
CA GLY A 106 -11.61 -0.35 6.05
C GLY A 106 -11.21 0.16 7.43
N ALA A 107 -12.11 0.03 8.40
CA ALA A 107 -11.83 0.41 9.79
C ALA A 107 -10.68 -0.41 10.40
N PHE A 108 -10.65 -1.73 10.16
CA PHE A 108 -9.55 -2.58 10.63
C PHE A 108 -8.22 -2.16 10.02
N PHE A 109 -8.11 -2.15 8.68
CA PHE A 109 -6.82 -1.95 8.02
C PHE A 109 -6.30 -0.52 8.24
N GLY A 110 -7.19 0.47 8.25
CA GLY A 110 -6.85 1.85 8.56
C GLY A 110 -6.26 2.01 9.96
N THR A 111 -6.72 1.21 10.92
CA THR A 111 -6.18 1.26 12.29
C THR A 111 -4.94 0.37 12.47
N PHE A 112 -4.90 -0.80 11.83
CA PHE A 112 -3.90 -1.84 12.05
C PHE A 112 -2.49 -1.46 11.58
N PHE A 113 -2.34 -0.97 10.34
CA PHE A 113 -1.02 -0.67 9.78
C PHE A 113 -0.24 0.35 10.62
N PRO A 114 -0.84 1.47 11.09
CA PRO A 114 -0.20 2.35 12.06
C PRO A 114 0.26 1.65 13.35
N GLN A 115 -0.49 0.66 13.87
CA GLN A 115 -0.10 -0.05 15.09
C GLN A 115 1.16 -0.88 14.90
N VAL A 116 1.21 -1.66 13.82
CA VAL A 116 2.34 -2.55 13.56
C VAL A 116 3.57 -1.75 13.13
N GLU A 117 3.40 -0.70 12.31
CA GLU A 117 4.50 0.17 11.91
C GLU A 117 5.09 0.90 13.13
N GLY A 118 4.25 1.50 13.97
CA GLY A 118 4.69 2.19 15.19
C GLY A 118 5.41 1.26 16.16
N LEU A 119 4.92 0.02 16.35
CA LEU A 119 5.58 -0.98 17.19
C LEU A 119 6.95 -1.37 16.67
N ILE A 120 7.08 -1.60 15.36
CA ILE A 120 8.36 -1.96 14.72
C ILE A 120 9.32 -0.78 14.82
N ALA A 121 8.92 0.41 14.34
CA ALA A 121 9.75 1.60 14.34
C ALA A 121 10.25 1.95 15.75
N ARG A 122 9.36 1.94 16.76
CA ARG A 122 9.74 2.22 18.15
C ARG A 122 10.72 1.19 18.71
N SER A 123 10.46 -0.10 18.49
CA SER A 123 11.31 -1.17 19.03
C SER A 123 12.68 -1.20 18.36
N GLU A 124 12.73 -0.99 17.05
CA GLU A 124 13.96 -1.05 16.26
C GLU A 124 14.82 0.20 16.42
N LYS A 125 14.21 1.37 16.64
CA LYS A 125 14.91 2.60 17.01
C LYS A 125 15.70 2.44 18.31
N GLN A 126 15.15 1.75 19.31
CA GLN A 126 15.82 1.54 20.61
C GLN A 126 17.11 0.71 20.50
N ILE A 127 17.24 -0.12 19.46
CA ILE A 127 18.44 -0.95 19.22
C ILE A 127 19.36 -0.37 18.13
N GLY A 128 19.07 0.86 17.68
CA GLY A 128 19.89 1.65 16.77
C GLY A 128 19.78 1.25 15.30
N ILE A 129 18.64 0.70 14.86
CA ILE A 129 18.39 0.43 13.44
C ILE A 129 17.98 1.72 12.74
N ASP A 130 18.54 1.93 11.55
CA ASP A 130 18.27 3.10 10.72
C ASP A 130 16.81 3.09 10.18
N PRO A 131 16.04 4.19 10.28
CA PRO A 131 14.63 4.20 9.88
C PRO A 131 14.37 3.70 8.43
N PRO A 132 15.15 4.07 7.41
CA PRO A 132 15.05 3.49 6.07
C PRO A 132 15.18 1.96 6.02
N SER A 133 15.97 1.36 6.92
CA SER A 133 16.13 -0.09 7.01
C SER A 133 14.94 -0.77 7.69
N VAL A 134 14.28 -0.09 8.62
CA VAL A 134 12.99 -0.50 9.19
C VAL A 134 11.94 -0.55 8.09
N THR A 135 11.75 0.56 7.40
CA THR A 135 10.74 0.73 6.36
C THR A 135 10.94 -0.25 5.21
N GLY A 136 12.17 -0.38 4.71
CA GLY A 136 12.43 -1.28 3.58
C GLY A 136 12.09 -2.74 3.90
N ARG A 137 12.36 -3.20 5.11
CA ARG A 137 11.95 -4.55 5.53
C ARG A 137 10.44 -4.65 5.72
N PHE A 138 9.81 -3.64 6.30
CA PHE A 138 8.36 -3.59 6.44
C PHE A 138 7.67 -3.67 5.06
N THR A 139 8.14 -2.89 4.08
CA THR A 139 7.58 -2.84 2.73
C THR A 139 7.78 -4.12 1.94
N ILE A 140 8.97 -4.73 2.00
CA ILE A 140 9.21 -6.07 1.42
C ILE A 140 8.24 -7.09 2.03
N SER A 141 8.05 -7.02 3.36
CA SER A 141 7.24 -7.98 4.07
C SER A 141 5.76 -7.90 3.71
N TRP A 142 5.18 -6.71 3.63
CA TRP A 142 3.76 -6.58 3.28
C TRP A 142 3.52 -6.75 1.78
N SER A 143 4.42 -6.27 0.91
CA SER A 143 4.25 -6.38 -0.55
C SER A 143 4.29 -7.83 -1.05
N THR A 144 5.14 -8.66 -0.47
CA THR A 144 5.16 -10.12 -0.77
C THR A 144 3.86 -10.80 -0.36
N GLY A 145 3.23 -10.38 0.73
CA GLY A 145 1.92 -10.90 1.15
C GLY A 145 0.81 -10.47 0.18
N ASN A 146 0.83 -9.22 -0.28
CA ASN A 146 -0.14 -8.72 -1.24
C ASN A 146 -0.16 -9.54 -2.53
N MET A 147 1.00 -9.99 -3.01
CA MET A 147 1.09 -10.82 -4.23
C MET A 147 0.21 -12.06 -4.14
N LEU A 148 0.27 -12.77 -3.00
CA LEU A 148 -0.55 -13.97 -2.81
C LEU A 148 -2.03 -13.61 -2.70
N GLY A 149 -2.37 -12.54 -1.97
CA GLY A 149 -3.75 -12.08 -1.85
C GLY A 149 -4.37 -11.68 -3.20
N VAL A 150 -3.62 -10.98 -4.05
CA VAL A 150 -4.08 -10.60 -5.40
C VAL A 150 -4.18 -11.79 -6.34
N ALA A 151 -3.17 -12.66 -6.36
CA ALA A 151 -3.16 -13.82 -7.24
C ALA A 151 -4.33 -14.77 -6.96
N PHE A 152 -4.53 -15.12 -5.69
CA PHE A 152 -5.52 -16.13 -5.30
C PHE A 152 -6.90 -15.55 -5.01
N GLY A 153 -7.02 -14.25 -4.77
CA GLY A 153 -8.26 -13.59 -4.39
C GLY A 153 -9.43 -13.82 -5.35
N PRO A 154 -9.32 -13.44 -6.64
CA PRO A 154 -10.39 -13.70 -7.62
C PRO A 154 -10.67 -15.20 -7.81
N TYR A 155 -9.64 -16.04 -7.82
CA TYR A 155 -9.78 -17.49 -7.92
C TYR A 155 -10.62 -18.06 -6.78
N LEU A 156 -10.26 -17.74 -5.54
CA LEU A 156 -10.97 -18.19 -4.34
C LEU A 156 -12.37 -17.58 -4.26
N THR A 157 -12.58 -16.34 -4.70
CA THR A 157 -13.90 -15.71 -4.72
C THR A 157 -14.88 -16.49 -5.60
N VAL A 158 -14.41 -16.98 -6.75
CA VAL A 158 -15.24 -17.76 -7.68
C VAL A 158 -15.40 -19.21 -7.24
N ARG A 159 -14.33 -19.86 -6.77
CA ARG A 159 -14.28 -21.30 -6.55
C ARG A 159 -14.51 -21.75 -5.12
N ALA A 160 -14.09 -20.96 -4.13
CA ALA A 160 -14.03 -21.38 -2.74
C ALA A 160 -14.08 -20.19 -1.77
N ARG A 161 -15.12 -19.34 -1.88
CA ARG A 161 -15.24 -18.08 -1.12
C ARG A 161 -14.99 -18.23 0.38
N SER A 162 -15.44 -19.33 0.96
CA SER A 162 -15.34 -19.57 2.41
C SER A 162 -13.88 -19.68 2.88
N ILE A 163 -12.96 -20.15 2.01
CA ILE A 163 -11.53 -20.26 2.35
C ILE A 163 -10.92 -18.89 2.68
N ILE A 164 -11.34 -17.82 1.98
CA ILE A 164 -10.86 -16.45 2.24
C ILE A 164 -11.13 -16.05 3.69
N PHE A 165 -12.34 -16.32 4.17
CA PHE A 165 -12.77 -15.92 5.50
C PHE A 165 -12.30 -16.87 6.59
N LEU A 166 -12.23 -18.18 6.30
CA LEU A 166 -11.60 -19.16 7.20
C LEU A 166 -10.13 -18.84 7.42
N TYR A 167 -9.41 -18.42 6.37
CA TYR A 167 -8.05 -17.91 6.50
C TYR A 167 -8.01 -16.69 7.44
N GLY A 168 -8.92 -15.73 7.29
CA GLY A 168 -9.07 -14.60 8.21
C GLY A 168 -9.27 -15.00 9.67
N LEU A 169 -10.13 -15.98 9.93
CA LEU A 169 -10.37 -16.51 11.29
C LEU A 169 -9.12 -17.16 11.88
N VAL A 170 -8.49 -18.08 11.13
CA VAL A 170 -7.30 -18.81 11.57
C VAL A 170 -6.14 -17.86 11.84
N VAL A 171 -5.89 -16.93 10.92
CA VAL A 171 -4.83 -15.92 11.06
C VAL A 171 -5.10 -15.00 12.24
N SER A 172 -6.35 -14.60 12.46
CA SER A 172 -6.71 -13.72 13.59
C SER A 172 -6.44 -14.41 14.93
N ILE A 173 -6.88 -15.66 15.09
CA ILE A 173 -6.62 -16.44 16.31
C ILE A 173 -5.11 -16.62 16.51
N ALA A 174 -4.39 -17.03 15.47
CA ALA A 174 -2.94 -17.23 15.54
C ALA A 174 -2.20 -15.95 15.94
N ILE A 175 -2.55 -14.80 15.35
CA ILE A 175 -1.90 -13.53 15.66
C ILE A 175 -2.25 -13.05 17.07
N ILE A 176 -3.51 -13.19 17.52
CA ILE A 176 -3.89 -12.89 18.92
C ILE A 176 -3.02 -13.70 19.87
N THR A 177 -2.91 -15.02 19.66
CA THR A 177 -2.10 -15.90 20.51
C THR A 177 -0.62 -15.48 20.49
N ILE A 178 -0.03 -15.28 19.31
CA ILE A 178 1.38 -14.90 19.17
C ILE A 178 1.66 -13.56 19.86
N VAL A 179 0.82 -12.54 19.62
CA VAL A 179 1.01 -11.19 20.18
C VAL A 179 0.74 -11.17 21.67
N TYR A 180 -0.24 -11.93 22.17
CA TYR A 180 -0.51 -12.08 23.60
C TYR A 180 0.68 -12.68 24.34
N LEU A 181 1.20 -13.81 23.86
CA LEU A 181 2.36 -14.49 24.45
C LEU A 181 3.61 -13.59 24.40
N ASP A 182 3.83 -12.89 23.27
CA ASP A 182 4.94 -11.95 23.14
C ASP A 182 4.79 -10.73 24.06
N SER A 183 3.57 -10.24 24.26
CA SER A 183 3.29 -9.12 25.17
C SER A 183 3.49 -9.50 26.63
N ARG A 184 3.11 -10.72 27.03
CA ARG A 184 3.37 -11.25 28.37
C ARG A 184 4.87 -11.35 28.65
N LYS A 185 5.65 -11.78 27.65
CA LYS A 185 7.08 -12.03 27.82
C LYS A 185 7.95 -10.78 27.73
N TYR A 186 7.60 -9.83 26.86
CA TYR A 186 8.47 -8.69 26.53
C TYR A 186 7.78 -7.32 26.63
N GLY A 187 6.57 -7.25 27.19
CA GLY A 187 5.80 -6.01 27.26
C GLY A 187 5.49 -5.45 25.89
N ASN A 188 5.50 -4.12 25.74
CA ASN A 188 5.16 -3.44 24.49
C ASN A 188 6.35 -3.22 23.53
N LEU A 189 7.40 -4.04 23.63
CA LEU A 189 8.59 -3.94 22.77
C LEU A 189 8.87 -5.26 22.06
N ILE A 190 9.45 -5.17 20.86
CA ILE A 190 9.94 -6.34 20.12
C ILE A 190 11.39 -6.58 20.53
N ARG A 191 11.67 -7.75 21.12
CA ARG A 191 13.06 -8.19 21.36
C ARG A 191 13.54 -9.11 20.25
N PHE A 192 14.62 -8.72 19.57
CA PHE A 192 15.38 -9.57 18.65
C PHE A 192 16.82 -9.07 18.51
N LYS A 193 17.70 -9.92 17.95
CA LYS A 193 19.11 -9.59 17.68
C LYS A 193 19.28 -9.28 16.18
N PRO A 194 19.46 -8.02 15.76
CA PRO A 194 19.59 -7.66 14.36
C PRO A 194 20.97 -8.01 13.79
N VAL A 195 21.03 -8.19 12.48
CA VAL A 195 22.31 -8.20 11.74
C VAL A 195 22.95 -6.81 11.80
N GLY A 196 24.28 -6.73 11.99
CA GLY A 196 25.00 -5.46 12.15
C GLY A 196 24.81 -4.47 11.00
N LYS A 197 24.62 -4.95 9.76
CA LYS A 197 24.36 -4.13 8.57
C LYS A 197 23.11 -3.24 8.70
N LEU A 198 22.14 -3.60 9.54
CA LEU A 198 20.90 -2.82 9.75
C LEU A 198 21.11 -1.54 10.57
N LYS A 199 22.24 -1.42 11.28
CA LYS A 199 22.55 -0.27 12.14
C LYS A 199 23.29 0.86 11.40
N HIS A 200 23.50 0.71 10.10
CA HIS A 200 24.22 1.70 9.31
C HIS A 200 23.39 2.99 9.20
N LYS A 201 23.90 4.09 9.74
CA LYS A 201 23.23 5.40 9.65
C LYS A 201 23.30 5.94 8.23
N SER A 202 22.16 6.34 7.69
CA SER A 202 22.08 7.00 6.39
C SER A 202 22.73 8.40 6.46
N SER A 203 23.69 8.68 5.57
CA SER A 203 24.33 10.00 5.44
C SER A 203 24.13 10.54 4.01
N TYR A 204 23.10 11.36 3.81
CA TYR A 204 22.84 12.02 2.53
C TYR A 204 22.88 13.53 2.69
N GLU A 205 23.47 14.24 1.72
CA GLU A 205 23.60 15.71 1.76
C GLU A 205 22.24 16.41 1.91
N VAL A 206 21.18 15.87 1.29
CA VAL A 206 19.82 16.41 1.40
C VAL A 206 19.30 16.45 2.84
N LEU A 207 19.80 15.57 3.73
CA LEU A 207 19.38 15.53 5.14
C LEU A 207 19.86 16.75 5.93
N LYS A 208 20.91 17.43 5.45
CA LYS A 208 21.42 18.66 6.08
C LYS A 208 20.53 19.87 5.77
N ASP A 209 19.68 19.79 4.74
CA ASP A 209 18.78 20.88 4.32
C ASP A 209 17.34 20.60 4.75
N VAL A 210 16.98 21.12 5.92
CA VAL A 210 15.66 20.93 6.54
C VAL A 210 14.53 21.49 5.66
N GLN A 211 14.73 22.63 5.01
CA GLN A 211 13.69 23.24 4.17
C GLN A 211 13.43 22.41 2.92
N ARG A 212 14.50 21.91 2.30
CA ARG A 212 14.41 21.00 1.16
C ARG A 212 13.75 19.68 1.55
N MET A 213 14.06 19.11 2.71
CA MET A 213 13.39 17.91 3.21
C MET A 213 11.88 18.09 3.40
N LYS A 214 11.45 19.21 4.00
CA LYS A 214 10.01 19.54 4.17
C LYS A 214 9.29 19.63 2.83
N ARG A 215 9.93 20.28 1.86
CA ARG A 215 9.43 20.44 0.49
C ARG A 215 9.27 19.11 -0.21
N LEU A 216 10.34 18.33 -0.31
CA LEU A 216 10.34 17.02 -0.99
C LEU A 216 9.33 16.07 -0.36
N ARG A 217 9.18 16.10 0.97
CA ARG A 217 8.15 15.32 1.66
C ARG A 217 6.73 15.68 1.22
N LEU A 218 6.40 16.98 1.14
CA LEU A 218 5.09 17.42 0.69
C LEU A 218 4.86 17.06 -0.78
N GLU A 219 5.84 17.39 -1.64
CA GLU A 219 5.84 17.09 -3.07
C GLU A 219 5.56 15.60 -3.32
N TYR A 220 6.38 14.70 -2.77
CA TYR A 220 6.25 13.27 -3.04
C TYR A 220 5.04 12.62 -2.36
N ARG A 221 4.46 13.21 -1.32
CA ARG A 221 3.16 12.75 -0.78
C ARG A 221 2.02 13.04 -1.73
N ILE A 222 2.00 14.22 -2.35
CA ILE A 222 1.01 14.55 -3.38
C ILE A 222 1.22 13.64 -4.59
N ILE A 223 2.47 13.44 -5.01
CA ILE A 223 2.77 12.55 -6.14
C ILE A 223 2.45 11.08 -5.81
N LEU A 224 2.59 10.63 -4.56
CA LEU A 224 2.15 9.30 -4.13
C LEU A 224 0.64 9.12 -4.30
N LEU A 225 -0.16 10.10 -3.88
CA LEU A 225 -1.61 10.09 -4.12
C LEU A 225 -1.92 9.94 -5.61
N LEU A 226 -1.25 10.74 -6.44
CA LEU A 226 -1.44 10.76 -7.90
C LEU A 226 -1.00 9.45 -8.57
N GLY A 227 0.25 9.03 -8.38
CA GLY A 227 0.78 7.79 -8.96
C GLY A 227 0.05 6.53 -8.48
N GLY A 228 -0.47 6.57 -7.24
CA GLY A 228 -1.29 5.52 -6.66
C GLY A 228 -2.67 5.37 -7.29
N ILE A 229 -3.29 6.45 -7.81
CA ILE A 229 -4.60 6.40 -8.47
C ILE A 229 -4.61 5.40 -9.63
N VAL A 230 -3.54 5.39 -10.44
CA VAL A 230 -3.46 4.49 -11.61
C VAL A 230 -3.28 3.03 -11.16
N TYR A 231 -2.41 2.79 -10.20
CA TYR A 231 -2.20 1.46 -9.62
C TYR A 231 -3.47 0.86 -9.03
N THR A 232 -4.21 1.63 -8.24
CA THR A 232 -5.38 1.11 -7.53
C THR A 232 -6.61 0.99 -8.43
N ALA A 233 -6.76 1.87 -9.43
CA ALA A 233 -7.71 1.69 -10.53
C ALA A 233 -7.49 0.34 -11.22
N VAL A 234 -6.24 0.04 -11.59
CA VAL A 234 -5.88 -1.25 -12.18
C VAL A 234 -6.23 -2.42 -11.26
N LEU A 235 -5.87 -2.37 -9.99
CA LEU A 235 -6.18 -3.47 -9.06
C LEU A 235 -7.68 -3.74 -8.87
N ALA A 236 -8.50 -2.68 -8.81
CA ALA A 236 -9.92 -2.82 -8.54
C ALA A 236 -10.74 -3.14 -9.78
N ASP A 237 -10.41 -2.52 -10.91
CA ASP A 237 -11.24 -2.58 -12.11
C ASP A 237 -10.80 -3.69 -13.09
N PHE A 238 -9.53 -4.12 -13.06
CA PHE A 238 -9.05 -5.14 -13.99
C PHE A 238 -9.78 -6.47 -13.90
N PRO A 239 -10.21 -6.99 -12.73
CA PRO A 239 -10.98 -8.23 -12.68
C PRO A 239 -12.20 -8.21 -13.60
N LYS A 240 -12.92 -7.08 -13.64
CA LYS A 240 -14.05 -6.88 -14.55
C LYS A 240 -13.58 -6.69 -16.00
N LEU A 241 -12.58 -5.85 -16.23
CA LEU A 241 -12.07 -5.57 -17.59
C LEU A 241 -11.55 -6.84 -18.29
N ILE A 242 -10.81 -7.67 -17.57
CA ILE A 242 -10.30 -8.98 -18.03
C ILE A 242 -11.46 -9.93 -18.32
N SER A 243 -12.50 -9.93 -17.47
CA SER A 243 -13.71 -10.73 -17.70
C SER A 243 -14.46 -10.31 -18.96
N LEU A 244 -14.55 -9.01 -19.24
CA LEU A 244 -15.15 -8.48 -20.47
C LEU A 244 -14.32 -8.82 -21.72
N ALA A 245 -13.02 -9.03 -21.57
CA ALA A 245 -12.13 -9.52 -22.64
C ALA A 245 -12.24 -11.05 -22.87
N GLY A 246 -13.20 -11.73 -22.23
CA GLY A 246 -13.47 -13.16 -22.42
C GLY A 246 -12.61 -14.10 -21.57
N ILE A 247 -11.79 -13.58 -20.66
CA ILE A 247 -10.97 -14.38 -19.75
C ILE A 247 -11.78 -14.63 -18.47
N GLY A 248 -11.92 -15.88 -18.04
CA GLY A 248 -12.68 -16.21 -16.84
C GLY A 248 -12.20 -15.44 -15.59
N LEU A 249 -13.13 -14.86 -14.83
CA LEU A 249 -12.86 -14.02 -13.64
C LEU A 249 -11.94 -14.72 -12.61
N GLN A 250 -12.05 -16.04 -12.47
CA GLN A 250 -11.18 -16.83 -11.60
C GLN A 250 -9.68 -16.71 -11.94
N ASN A 251 -9.35 -16.34 -13.18
CA ASN A 251 -7.97 -16.21 -13.66
C ASN A 251 -7.46 -14.76 -13.55
N ALA A 252 -8.34 -13.79 -13.30
CA ALA A 252 -7.97 -12.37 -13.33
C ALA A 252 -6.86 -12.04 -12.32
N GLY A 253 -6.88 -12.68 -11.15
CA GLY A 253 -5.87 -12.50 -10.10
C GLY A 253 -4.44 -12.81 -10.57
N PHE A 254 -4.28 -13.87 -11.37
CA PHE A 254 -2.96 -14.26 -11.90
C PHE A 254 -2.41 -13.30 -12.96
N LEU A 255 -3.25 -12.44 -13.52
CA LEU A 255 -2.82 -11.36 -14.42
C LEU A 255 -2.60 -10.06 -13.63
N THR A 256 -3.51 -9.71 -12.73
CA THR A 256 -3.41 -8.47 -11.92
C THR A 256 -2.29 -8.51 -10.88
N VAL A 257 -1.83 -9.70 -10.47
CA VAL A 257 -0.67 -9.85 -9.58
C VAL A 257 0.60 -9.20 -10.13
N GLY A 258 0.68 -9.01 -11.45
CA GLY A 258 1.74 -8.23 -12.10
C GLY A 258 1.98 -6.90 -11.38
N ALA A 259 0.92 -6.23 -10.93
CA ALA A 259 1.01 -4.97 -10.19
C ALA A 259 1.80 -5.10 -8.87
N ASN A 260 1.54 -6.13 -8.07
CA ASN A 260 2.28 -6.31 -6.81
C ASN A 260 3.71 -6.84 -7.04
N ILE A 261 3.96 -7.54 -8.15
CA ILE A 261 5.31 -7.88 -8.58
C ILE A 261 6.08 -6.59 -8.94
N GLY A 262 5.47 -5.68 -9.70
CA GLY A 262 6.04 -4.37 -10.03
C GLY A 262 6.33 -3.53 -8.78
N VAL A 263 5.43 -3.57 -7.79
CA VAL A 263 5.66 -2.93 -6.49
C VAL A 263 6.89 -3.51 -5.78
N LEU A 264 6.96 -4.83 -5.62
CA LEU A 264 8.06 -5.50 -4.92
C LEU A 264 9.41 -5.26 -5.61
N ILE A 265 9.48 -5.44 -6.93
CA ILE A 265 10.72 -5.23 -7.69
C ILE A 265 11.17 -3.77 -7.56
N THR A 266 10.25 -2.81 -7.68
CA THR A 266 10.56 -1.38 -7.50
C THR A 266 11.13 -1.10 -6.11
N PHE A 267 10.49 -1.62 -5.05
CA PHE A 267 10.99 -1.46 -3.68
C PHE A 267 12.38 -2.06 -3.49
N LEU A 268 12.62 -3.27 -3.98
CA LEU A 268 13.95 -3.90 -3.91
C LEU A 268 14.98 -3.02 -4.64
N CYS A 269 14.71 -2.65 -5.89
CA CYS A 269 15.62 -1.83 -6.69
C CYS A 269 15.95 -0.49 -6.02
N LEU A 270 14.95 0.28 -5.59
CA LEU A 270 15.16 1.60 -5.00
C LEU A 270 15.68 1.56 -3.55
N GLN A 271 15.51 0.44 -2.85
CA GLN A 271 16.10 0.23 -1.53
C GLN A 271 17.60 -0.07 -1.62
N PHE A 272 18.02 -0.87 -2.61
CA PHE A 272 19.43 -1.18 -2.85
C PHE A 272 20.16 -0.04 -3.57
N TRP A 273 19.54 0.57 -4.57
CA TRP A 273 20.09 1.70 -5.30
C TRP A 273 19.47 3.02 -4.83
N ARG A 274 20.23 3.77 -4.04
CA ARG A 274 19.82 5.06 -3.46
C ARG A 274 20.40 6.27 -4.21
N GLY A 275 20.77 6.09 -5.47
CA GLY A 275 21.33 7.16 -6.32
C GLY A 275 20.34 8.29 -6.63
N TRP A 276 19.03 8.06 -6.39
CA TRP A 276 17.94 9.00 -6.56
C TRP A 276 17.79 10.01 -5.40
N VAL A 277 18.36 9.71 -4.22
CA VAL A 277 18.18 10.54 -3.02
C VAL A 277 18.73 11.95 -3.26
N GLY A 278 17.88 12.96 -3.12
CA GLY A 278 18.21 14.37 -3.36
C GLY A 278 18.40 14.76 -4.83
N LYS A 279 18.12 13.88 -5.80
CA LYS A 279 18.26 14.15 -7.24
C LYS A 279 16.90 14.27 -7.93
N GLU A 280 16.29 15.44 -7.83
CA GLU A 280 14.93 15.72 -8.34
C GLU A 280 14.74 15.39 -9.82
N GLY A 281 15.73 15.69 -10.69
CA GLY A 281 15.64 15.35 -12.12
C GLY A 281 15.63 13.84 -12.40
N LEU A 282 16.39 13.06 -11.61
CA LEU A 282 16.37 11.60 -11.72
C LEU A 282 15.06 11.03 -11.16
N SER A 283 14.54 11.59 -10.06
CA SER A 283 13.21 11.25 -9.56
C SER A 283 12.12 11.53 -10.59
N ALA A 284 12.19 12.66 -11.30
CA ALA A 284 11.25 13.01 -12.37
C ALA A 284 11.29 12.00 -13.53
N LEU A 285 12.48 11.54 -13.92
CA LEU A 285 12.62 10.47 -14.90
C LEU A 285 11.99 9.15 -14.39
N LEU A 286 12.23 8.78 -13.13
CA LEU A 286 11.66 7.57 -12.54
C LEU A 286 10.13 7.62 -12.47
N LEU A 287 9.52 8.80 -12.35
CA LEU A 287 8.06 8.97 -12.36
C LEU A 287 7.41 8.81 -13.74
N SER A 288 8.20 8.70 -14.81
CA SER A 288 7.69 8.42 -16.18
C SER A 288 6.94 7.10 -16.30
N VAL A 289 7.11 6.20 -15.31
CA VAL A 289 6.30 4.98 -15.18
C VAL A 289 4.80 5.27 -15.08
N ILE A 290 4.39 6.45 -14.60
CA ILE A 290 2.98 6.86 -14.53
C ILE A 290 2.38 6.99 -15.94
N PRO A 291 2.82 7.91 -16.82
CA PRO A 291 2.27 7.98 -18.18
C PRO A 291 2.56 6.70 -18.99
N LEU A 292 3.70 6.03 -18.75
CA LEU A 292 4.02 4.75 -19.41
C LEU A 292 2.95 3.68 -19.13
N SER A 293 2.41 3.62 -17.91
CA SER A 293 1.34 2.66 -17.59
C SER A 293 0.11 2.87 -18.47
N GLY A 294 -0.25 4.11 -18.81
CA GLY A 294 -1.33 4.45 -19.72
C GLY A 294 -1.05 4.06 -21.16
N ILE A 295 0.18 4.31 -21.64
CA ILE A 295 0.61 3.92 -22.99
C ILE A 295 0.55 2.40 -23.15
N VAL A 296 1.07 1.65 -22.17
CA VAL A 296 1.03 0.19 -22.18
C VAL A 296 -0.41 -0.31 -22.06
N ALA A 297 -1.23 0.33 -21.21
CA ALA A 297 -2.65 0.00 -21.06
C ALA A 297 -3.38 0.04 -22.41
N PHE A 298 -3.11 1.02 -23.27
CA PHE A 298 -3.76 1.15 -24.59
C PHE A 298 -3.72 -0.14 -25.43
N PHE A 299 -2.67 -0.95 -25.27
CA PHE A 299 -2.45 -2.20 -25.99
C PHE A 299 -2.94 -3.45 -25.22
N ALA A 300 -3.61 -3.28 -24.08
CA ALA A 300 -4.12 -4.37 -23.24
C ALA A 300 -5.31 -5.09 -23.86
N LYS A 301 -5.01 -6.05 -24.75
CA LYS A 301 -5.99 -6.93 -25.40
C LYS A 301 -5.75 -8.42 -25.16
N THR A 302 -4.60 -8.78 -24.61
CA THR A 302 -4.17 -10.16 -24.39
C THR A 302 -3.82 -10.38 -22.91
N PRO A 303 -3.85 -11.63 -22.41
CA PRO A 303 -3.45 -11.93 -21.03
C PRO A 303 -2.06 -11.37 -20.66
N LEU A 304 -1.10 -11.50 -21.58
CA LEU A 304 0.25 -10.96 -21.39
C LEU A 304 0.23 -9.44 -21.24
N MET A 305 -0.51 -8.73 -22.11
CA MET A 305 -0.58 -7.27 -22.01
C MET A 305 -1.30 -6.80 -20.76
N PHE A 306 -2.36 -7.48 -20.29
CA PHE A 306 -2.96 -7.18 -18.99
C PHE A 306 -1.95 -7.32 -17.84
N PHE A 307 -1.13 -8.37 -17.85
CA PHE A 307 -0.08 -8.56 -16.85
C PHE A 307 0.97 -7.45 -16.91
N ILE A 308 1.46 -7.09 -18.11
CA ILE A 308 2.45 -6.02 -18.29
C ILE A 308 1.87 -4.66 -17.87
N THR A 309 0.63 -4.34 -18.25
CA THR A 309 -0.04 -3.11 -17.79
C THR A 309 -0.14 -3.09 -16.27
N ALA A 310 -0.56 -4.20 -15.65
CA ALA A 310 -0.62 -4.31 -14.20
C ALA A 310 0.75 -4.08 -13.58
N PHE A 311 1.80 -4.72 -14.10
CA PHE A 311 3.18 -4.55 -13.65
C PHE A 311 3.65 -3.10 -13.67
N VAL A 312 3.47 -2.40 -14.78
CA VAL A 312 3.90 -1.00 -14.91
C VAL A 312 3.08 -0.09 -14.00
N ALA A 313 1.78 -0.34 -13.83
CA ALA A 313 0.95 0.36 -12.85
C ALA A 313 1.42 0.11 -11.41
N GLY A 314 1.91 -1.08 -11.09
CA GLY A 314 2.60 -1.35 -9.82
C GLY A 314 3.78 -0.42 -9.56
N CYS A 315 4.62 -0.22 -10.58
CA CYS A 315 5.74 0.70 -10.52
C CYS A 315 5.29 2.17 -10.32
N SER A 316 4.15 2.57 -10.90
CA SER A 316 3.59 3.92 -10.77
C SER A 316 3.23 4.30 -9.33
N TYR A 317 2.93 3.31 -8.49
CA TYR A 317 2.74 3.49 -7.06
C TYR A 317 4.05 3.38 -6.27
N ALA A 318 4.86 2.36 -6.53
CA ALA A 318 6.02 2.05 -5.69
C ALA A 318 7.16 3.09 -5.79
N VAL A 319 7.34 3.73 -6.95
CA VAL A 319 8.34 4.81 -7.11
C VAL A 319 8.03 5.99 -6.18
N PRO A 320 6.89 6.68 -6.30
CA PRO A 320 6.59 7.81 -5.41
C PRO A 320 6.35 7.39 -3.96
N TYR A 321 5.89 6.16 -3.71
CA TYR A 321 5.83 5.62 -2.35
C TYR A 321 7.20 5.66 -1.68
N THR A 322 8.22 5.13 -2.38
CA THR A 322 9.59 5.06 -1.86
C THR A 322 10.13 6.46 -1.55
N PHE A 323 9.83 7.44 -2.40
CA PHE A 323 10.24 8.83 -2.18
C PHE A 323 9.51 9.43 -0.97
N ALA A 324 8.18 9.32 -0.93
CA ALA A 324 7.35 9.90 0.11
C ALA A 324 7.70 9.37 1.50
N ILE A 325 7.90 8.04 1.63
CA ILE A 325 8.23 7.43 2.92
C ILE A 325 9.64 7.77 3.37
N PHE A 326 10.61 7.81 2.45
CA PHE A 326 11.99 8.18 2.75
C PHE A 326 12.09 9.60 3.32
N TYR A 327 11.54 10.60 2.61
CA TYR A 327 11.55 11.99 3.07
C TYR A 327 10.61 12.23 4.26
N GLY A 328 9.58 11.40 4.42
CA GLY A 328 8.68 11.43 5.57
C GLY A 328 9.36 11.01 6.88
N LEU A 329 10.08 9.88 6.87
CA LEU A 329 10.62 9.26 8.09
C LEU A 329 11.97 9.81 8.54
N LEU A 330 12.73 10.42 7.63
CA LEU A 330 14.02 11.05 7.91
C LEU A 330 13.91 12.54 8.27
N SER A 331 12.71 13.11 8.33
CA SER A 331 12.53 14.49 8.79
C SER A 331 12.38 14.52 10.31
N GLU A 332 13.38 15.06 11.00
CA GLU A 332 13.51 14.98 12.47
C GLU A 332 12.53 15.89 13.24
N GLU A 333 11.95 16.91 12.61
CA GLU A 333 11.12 17.91 13.31
C GLU A 333 9.73 17.43 13.72
N GLU A 334 9.15 16.45 13.02
CA GLU A 334 7.81 15.95 13.32
C GLU A 334 7.88 14.50 13.79
N GLY A 335 7.22 14.17 14.90
CA GLY A 335 7.22 12.82 15.46
C GLY A 335 6.91 11.76 14.41
N GLN A 336 7.75 10.72 14.36
CA GLN A 336 7.67 9.65 13.35
C GLN A 336 6.27 9.02 13.26
N GLY A 337 5.56 8.89 14.39
CA GLY A 337 4.17 8.39 14.41
C GLY A 337 3.18 9.28 13.65
N LYS A 338 3.26 10.61 13.81
CA LYS A 338 2.42 11.58 13.05
C LYS A 338 2.71 11.50 11.54
N GLN A 339 3.99 11.37 11.18
CA GLN A 339 4.37 11.26 9.77
C GLN A 339 3.94 9.95 9.14
N GLY A 340 3.99 8.85 9.89
CA GLY A 340 3.41 7.55 9.49
C GLY A 340 1.91 7.65 9.29
N ALA A 341 1.16 8.23 10.22
CA ALA A 341 -0.29 8.35 10.10
C ALA A 341 -0.74 9.21 8.89
N ILE A 342 -0.05 10.32 8.60
CA ILE A 342 -0.34 11.11 7.39
C ILE A 342 -0.03 10.30 6.12
N HIS A 343 1.06 9.53 6.13
CA HIS A 343 1.42 8.67 5.01
C HIS A 343 0.34 7.59 4.78
N GLU A 344 -0.10 6.94 5.85
CA GLU A 344 -1.17 5.94 5.83
C GLU A 344 -2.51 6.53 5.38
N MET A 345 -2.86 7.76 5.79
CA MET A 345 -4.04 8.46 5.28
C MET A 345 -3.96 8.61 3.75
N VAL A 346 -2.81 9.04 3.21
CA VAL A 346 -2.62 9.19 1.75
C VAL A 346 -2.78 7.84 1.05
N ILE A 347 -2.26 6.75 1.63
CA ILE A 347 -2.46 5.39 1.13
C ILE A 347 -3.96 5.03 1.15
N GLY A 348 -4.66 5.25 2.25
CA GLY A 348 -6.10 4.99 2.34
C GLY A 348 -6.87 5.67 1.21
N LEU A 349 -6.61 6.97 1.02
CA LEU A 349 -7.28 7.79 0.01
C LEU A 349 -7.05 7.30 -1.43
N LEU A 350 -5.80 6.96 -1.81
CA LEU A 350 -5.53 6.50 -3.18
C LEU A 350 -6.21 5.16 -3.50
N PHE A 351 -6.46 4.31 -2.52
CA PHE A 351 -7.13 3.01 -2.71
C PHE A 351 -8.63 3.13 -2.96
N GLY A 352 -9.24 4.29 -2.73
CA GLY A 352 -10.64 4.56 -3.10
C GLY A 352 -10.79 5.55 -4.25
N ILE A 353 -10.00 6.63 -4.25
CA ILE A 353 -10.04 7.63 -5.32
C ILE A 353 -9.61 7.01 -6.65
N GLY A 354 -8.61 6.13 -6.64
CA GLY A 354 -8.15 5.44 -7.84
C GLY A 354 -9.24 4.61 -8.52
N PRO A 355 -9.84 3.60 -7.85
CA PRO A 355 -10.95 2.83 -8.41
C PRO A 355 -12.15 3.68 -8.82
N PHE A 356 -12.46 4.76 -8.09
CA PHE A 356 -13.57 5.62 -8.45
C PHE A 356 -13.31 6.41 -9.74
N LEU A 357 -12.16 7.08 -9.85
CA LEU A 357 -11.78 7.80 -11.06
C LEU A 357 -11.55 6.84 -12.23
N GLY A 358 -10.83 5.74 -11.98
CA GLY A 358 -10.66 4.63 -12.92
C GLY A 358 -11.99 4.19 -13.48
N GLY A 359 -12.94 3.84 -12.61
CA GLY A 359 -14.26 3.40 -13.03
C GLY A 359 -15.05 4.44 -13.84
N ILE A 360 -14.95 5.74 -13.52
CA ILE A 360 -15.56 6.80 -14.33
C ILE A 360 -15.00 6.79 -15.75
N PHE A 361 -13.68 6.73 -15.89
CA PHE A 361 -13.02 6.73 -17.19
C PHE A 361 -13.32 5.45 -17.98
N LEU A 362 -13.35 4.29 -17.31
CA LEU A 362 -13.64 2.99 -17.94
C LEU A 362 -15.09 2.84 -18.40
N ASP A 363 -16.06 3.41 -17.67
CA ASP A 363 -17.49 3.39 -18.04
C ASP A 363 -17.79 4.42 -19.15
N LYS A 364 -17.14 5.61 -19.16
CA LYS A 364 -17.45 6.71 -20.09
C LYS A 364 -16.66 6.71 -21.40
N VAL A 365 -15.45 6.17 -21.40
CA VAL A 365 -14.57 6.11 -22.56
C VAL A 365 -14.18 4.66 -22.74
N ASN A 366 -14.34 4.12 -23.97
CA ASN A 366 -13.96 2.74 -24.35
C ASN A 366 -12.88 2.18 -23.42
N SER A 367 -13.23 1.16 -22.61
CA SER A 367 -12.64 0.94 -21.29
C SER A 367 -11.12 1.11 -21.24
N VAL A 368 -10.37 0.45 -22.10
CA VAL A 368 -8.90 0.51 -22.11
C VAL A 368 -8.36 1.93 -22.41
N VAL A 369 -9.02 2.66 -23.32
CA VAL A 369 -8.69 4.06 -23.67
C VAL A 369 -8.95 5.00 -22.48
N GLY A 370 -10.00 4.75 -21.71
CA GLY A 370 -10.29 5.51 -20.49
C GLY A 370 -9.12 5.49 -19.50
N LEU A 371 -8.56 4.31 -19.25
CA LEU A 371 -7.39 4.17 -18.38
C LEU A 371 -6.14 4.88 -18.93
N THR A 372 -5.92 4.81 -20.25
CA THR A 372 -4.82 5.54 -20.90
C THR A 372 -4.95 7.05 -20.67
N ILE A 373 -6.13 7.63 -20.88
CA ILE A 373 -6.36 9.06 -20.67
C ILE A 373 -6.12 9.42 -19.20
N LEU A 374 -6.66 8.65 -18.26
CA LEU A 374 -6.45 8.88 -16.83
C LEU A 374 -4.96 8.91 -16.48
N ALA A 375 -4.19 7.91 -16.90
CA ALA A 375 -2.76 7.82 -16.58
C ALA A 375 -1.94 8.96 -17.22
N LEU A 376 -2.26 9.37 -18.45
CA LEU A 376 -1.61 10.52 -19.10
C LEU A 376 -1.93 11.84 -18.40
N LEU A 377 -3.19 12.05 -18.00
CA LEU A 377 -3.59 13.24 -17.23
C LEU A 377 -2.88 13.30 -15.88
N ILE A 378 -2.86 12.19 -15.13
CA ILE A 378 -2.16 12.08 -13.86
C ILE A 378 -0.65 12.29 -14.04
N GLY A 379 -0.07 11.78 -15.12
CA GLY A 379 1.33 12.03 -15.49
C GLY A 379 1.61 13.51 -15.73
N ALA A 380 0.78 14.19 -16.54
CA ALA A 380 0.91 15.61 -16.82
C ALA A 380 0.81 16.46 -15.53
N VAL A 381 -0.17 16.18 -14.67
CA VAL A 381 -0.33 16.85 -13.37
C VAL A 381 0.89 16.60 -12.46
N THR A 382 1.40 15.37 -12.44
CA THR A 382 2.60 15.00 -11.65
C THR A 382 3.80 15.83 -12.08
N TYR A 383 4.08 15.92 -13.38
CA TYR A 383 5.18 16.74 -13.89
C TYR A 383 4.97 18.24 -13.65
N GLY A 384 3.73 18.72 -13.78
CA GLY A 384 3.37 20.11 -13.45
C GLY A 384 3.67 20.46 -11.99
N ILE A 385 3.35 19.55 -11.05
CA ILE A 385 3.68 19.70 -9.63
C ILE A 385 5.19 19.74 -9.41
N GLN A 386 5.95 18.80 -9.98
CA GLN A 386 7.41 18.81 -9.84
C GLN A 386 8.02 20.11 -10.38
N MET A 387 7.54 20.60 -11.53
CA MET A 387 7.98 21.88 -12.08
C MET A 387 7.66 23.03 -11.12
N ALA A 388 6.43 23.13 -10.59
CA ALA A 388 6.04 24.18 -9.66
C ALA A 388 6.90 24.21 -8.38
N PHE A 389 7.17 23.03 -7.80
CA PHE A 389 8.01 22.89 -6.61
C PHE A 389 9.49 23.26 -6.90
N ASN A 390 10.00 22.92 -8.08
CA ASN A 390 11.37 23.26 -8.50
C ASN A 390 11.52 24.75 -8.84
N PHE A 391 10.52 25.40 -9.46
CA PHE A 391 10.55 26.84 -9.76
C PHE A 391 10.46 27.71 -8.51
N SER A 392 9.66 27.30 -7.51
CA SER A 392 9.58 27.99 -6.21
C SER A 392 10.93 28.08 -5.49
N ASN A 393 11.86 27.17 -5.80
CA ASN A 393 13.21 27.14 -5.24
C ASN A 393 14.15 28.19 -5.88
N LYS A 394 14.06 28.43 -7.19
CA LYS A 394 14.93 29.39 -7.89
C LYS A 394 14.65 30.83 -7.45
N GLY A 395 13.39 31.17 -7.13
CA GLY A 395 13.02 32.50 -6.64
C GLY A 395 13.56 32.84 -5.24
N ARG A 396 13.89 31.83 -4.41
CA ARG A 396 14.45 32.04 -3.05
C ARG A 396 15.97 32.10 -3.02
N ALA A 397 16.64 31.54 -4.03
CA ALA A 397 18.11 31.59 -4.14
C ALA A 397 18.64 32.97 -4.58
N VAL A 398 17.79 33.84 -5.12
CA VAL A 398 18.15 35.20 -5.58
C VAL A 398 18.06 36.25 -4.45
N VAL A 399 17.55 35.88 -3.27
CA VAL A 399 17.34 36.80 -2.13
C VAL A 399 18.19 36.41 -0.91
N ARG A 400 19.34 35.78 -1.12
CA ARG A 400 20.31 35.51 -0.04
C ARG A 400 21.69 36.04 -0.38
#